data_AF-A0A1M6J7P9-F1
#
_entry.id   AF-A0A1M6J7P9-F1
#
_cell.length_a   1.000
_cell.length_b   1.000
_cell.length_c   1.000
_cell.angle_alpha   90.00
_cell.angle_beta   90.00
_cell.angle_gamma   90.00
#
_symmetry.space_group_name_H-M   'P 1'
#
loop_
_entity.id
_entity.type
_entity.pdbx_description
1 polymer ?
#
loop_
_entity_poly.entity_id
_entity_poly.type
_entity_poly.pdbx_seq_one_letter_code
_entity_poly.pdbx_strand_id
1 'polypeptide(L)'
;MDEGDKPITTAELLELRDQMLEAADRAIAGDPALYRQIRRMLCKVVHGDVEIGDYYSLALNIARSLDKLGPGVFLFEYYSENIHPEKKGKARFFRPECQDLLFQLDSIQEFKRKKRPFKIINGGKGDEGDASPPVWLHNG
;
A
#
# COMPACT_ATOMS: atom_id res chain seq x y z
N MET A 1 21.25 31.04 22.34
CA MET A 1 20.51 30.26 23.35
C MET A 1 20.07 29.01 22.62
N ASP A 2 20.50 27.87 23.13
CA ASP A 2 20.32 26.55 22.53
C ASP A 2 18.86 26.15 22.69
N GLU A 3 18.12 26.14 21.59
CA GLU A 3 16.70 25.77 21.54
C GLU A 3 16.65 24.24 21.61
N GLY A 4 16.80 23.73 22.83
CA GLY A 4 16.87 22.30 23.10
C GLY A 4 15.63 21.59 22.55
N ASP A 5 15.89 20.63 21.65
CA ASP A 5 14.90 19.71 21.08
C ASP A 5 13.94 19.25 22.18
N LYS A 6 12.70 19.76 22.13
CA LYS A 6 11.62 19.23 22.97
C LYS A 6 11.47 17.76 22.58
N PRO A 7 11.56 16.81 23.52
CA PRO A 7 11.47 15.40 23.18
C PRO A 7 10.10 15.12 22.59
N ILE A 8 10.08 14.63 21.35
CA ILE A 8 8.88 14.14 20.70
C ILE A 8 8.30 13.02 21.57
N THR A 9 7.01 13.15 21.86
CA THR A 9 6.27 12.15 22.63
C THR A 9 5.94 10.93 21.77
N THR A 10 5.67 9.79 22.41
CA THR A 10 5.21 8.59 21.71
C THR A 10 3.89 8.83 20.96
N ALA A 11 3.01 9.67 21.51
CA ALA A 11 1.74 10.01 20.86
C ALA A 11 1.96 10.76 19.54
N GLU A 12 2.85 11.77 19.53
CA GLU A 12 3.20 12.54 18.33
C GLU A 12 3.85 11.65 17.25
N LEU A 13 4.67 10.67 17.64
CA LEU A 13 5.23 9.69 16.68
C LEU A 13 4.15 8.81 16.05
N LEU A 14 3.16 8.39 16.83
CA LEU A 14 2.06 7.58 16.33
C LEU A 14 1.18 8.36 15.37
N GLU A 15 0.88 9.63 15.69
CA GLU A 15 0.13 10.51 14.79
C GLU A 15 0.89 10.75 13.48
N LEU A 16 2.19 11.04 13.55
CA LEU A 16 3.03 11.23 12.37
C LEU A 16 3.05 9.95 11.52
N ARG A 17 3.22 8.79 12.15
CA ARG A 17 3.17 7.50 11.47
C ARG A 17 1.84 7.31 10.74
N ASP A 18 0.72 7.59 11.39
CA ASP A 18 -0.60 7.43 10.77
C ASP A 18 -0.80 8.37 9.58
N GLN A 19 -0.35 9.64 9.68
CA GLN A 19 -0.38 10.59 8.58
C GLN A 19 0.45 10.10 7.38
N MET A 20 1.63 9.54 7.63
CA MET A 20 2.49 8.97 6.59
C MET A 20 1.83 7.76 5.91
N LEU A 21 1.20 6.86 6.68
CA LEU A 21 0.49 5.70 6.15
C LEU A 21 -0.74 6.11 5.32
N GLU A 22 -1.47 7.15 5.73
CA GLU A 22 -2.58 7.71 4.96
C GLU A 22 -2.13 8.37 3.66
N ALA A 23 -1.03 9.12 3.67
CA ALA A 23 -0.46 9.69 2.46
C ALA A 23 -0.05 8.59 1.47
N ALA A 24 0.57 7.52 1.95
CA ALA A 24 0.96 6.38 1.14
C ALA A 24 -0.25 5.60 0.57
N ASP A 25 -1.29 5.33 1.36
CA ASP A 25 -2.51 4.67 0.84
C ASP A 25 -3.23 5.54 -0.21
N ARG A 26 -3.30 6.86 -0.02
CA ARG A 26 -3.87 7.78 -1.02
C ARG A 26 -3.12 7.74 -2.34
N ALA A 27 -1.78 7.77 -2.30
CA ALA A 27 -0.94 7.66 -3.49
C ALA A 27 -1.13 6.30 -4.20
N ILE A 28 -1.17 5.19 -3.45
CA ILE A 28 -1.45 3.85 -4.01
C ILE A 28 -2.85 3.79 -4.63
N ALA A 29 -3.86 4.42 -4.02
CA ALA A 29 -5.21 4.49 -4.56
C ALA A 29 -5.29 5.31 -5.85
N GLY A 30 -4.40 6.29 -6.03
CA GLY A 30 -4.28 7.11 -7.24
C GLY A 30 -3.75 6.35 -8.45
N ASP A 31 -2.80 5.42 -8.27
CA ASP A 31 -2.32 4.53 -9.34
C ASP A 31 -2.10 3.06 -8.88
N PRO A 32 -3.18 2.27 -8.80
CA PRO A 32 -3.10 0.87 -8.40
C PRO A 32 -2.35 -0.02 -9.41
N ALA A 33 -2.23 0.40 -10.67
CA ALA A 33 -1.52 -0.36 -11.69
C ALA A 33 -0.01 -0.24 -11.50
N LEU A 34 0.49 0.98 -11.30
CA LEU A 34 1.89 1.25 -10.99
C LEU A 34 2.30 0.61 -9.67
N TYR A 35 1.47 0.69 -8.63
CA TYR A 35 1.71 -0.03 -7.37
C TYR A 35 1.90 -1.54 -7.58
N ARG A 36 1.02 -2.19 -8.35
CA ARG A 36 1.16 -3.62 -8.67
C ARG A 36 2.41 -3.92 -9.48
N GLN A 37 2.81 -3.03 -10.38
CA GLN A 37 4.07 -3.16 -11.11
C GLN A 37 5.29 -3.07 -10.18
N ILE A 38 5.32 -2.08 -9.29
CA ILE A 38 6.37 -1.93 -8.28
C ILE A 38 6.48 -3.20 -7.43
N ARG A 39 5.37 -3.68 -6.88
CA ARG A 39 5.36 -4.92 -6.09
C ARG A 39 5.95 -6.10 -6.85
N ARG A 40 5.58 -6.28 -8.12
CA ARG A 40 6.13 -7.37 -8.96
C ARG A 40 7.65 -7.25 -9.12
N MET A 41 8.16 -6.04 -9.37
CA MET A 41 9.61 -5.81 -9.47
C MET A 41 10.30 -6.11 -8.15
N LEU A 42 9.75 -5.65 -7.02
CA LEU A 42 10.32 -5.93 -5.70
C LEU A 42 10.31 -7.42 -5.37
N CYS A 43 9.21 -8.14 -5.64
CA CYS A 43 9.16 -9.59 -5.43
C CYS A 43 10.18 -10.32 -6.31
N LYS A 44 10.40 -9.88 -7.57
CA LYS A 44 11.47 -10.42 -8.41
C LYS A 44 12.83 -10.23 -7.76
N VAL A 45 13.12 -9.04 -7.21
CA VAL A 45 14.40 -8.76 -6.55
C VAL A 45 14.61 -9.60 -5.30
N VAL A 46 13.57 -9.74 -4.47
CA VAL A 46 13.67 -10.38 -3.15
C VAL A 46 13.65 -11.90 -3.24
N HIS A 47 12.82 -12.47 -4.12
CA HIS A 47 12.61 -13.92 -4.19
C HIS A 47 13.23 -14.60 -5.42
N GLY A 48 13.57 -13.84 -6.47
CA GLY A 48 14.16 -14.38 -7.68
C GLY A 48 15.68 -14.27 -7.70
N ASP A 49 16.32 -14.85 -8.71
CA ASP A 49 17.71 -14.57 -9.02
C ASP A 49 17.78 -13.27 -9.84
N VAL A 50 18.55 -12.30 -9.35
CA VAL A 50 18.83 -11.05 -10.08
C VAL A 50 20.23 -11.18 -10.63
N GLU A 51 20.36 -11.21 -11.95
CA GLU A 51 21.66 -11.13 -12.59
C GLU A 51 22.34 -9.80 -12.23
N ILE A 52 23.64 -9.84 -11.98
CA ILE A 52 24.42 -8.65 -11.62
C ILE A 52 24.29 -7.57 -12.72
N GLY A 53 24.19 -7.97 -13.99
CA GLY A 53 23.99 -7.06 -15.13
C GLY A 53 22.65 -6.33 -15.14
N ASP A 54 21.61 -6.93 -14.54
CA ASP A 54 20.26 -6.38 -14.49
C ASP A 54 20.02 -5.46 -13.29
N TYR A 55 20.94 -5.47 -12.32
CA TYR A 55 20.85 -4.69 -11.09
C TYR A 55 20.50 -3.22 -11.35
N TYR A 56 21.30 -2.57 -12.20
CA TYR A 56 21.27 -1.13 -12.34
C TYR A 56 19.96 -0.67 -13.00
N SER A 57 19.54 -1.37 -14.05
CA SER A 57 18.29 -1.07 -14.76
C SER A 57 17.07 -1.32 -13.87
N LEU A 58 17.08 -2.40 -13.09
CA LEU A 58 15.98 -2.75 -12.19
C LEU A 58 15.86 -1.76 -11.03
N ALA A 59 16.97 -1.40 -10.40
CA ALA A 59 17.00 -0.40 -9.34
C ALA A 59 16.50 0.97 -9.83
N LEU A 60 16.96 1.40 -11.01
CA LEU A 60 16.53 2.67 -11.62
C LEU A 60 15.03 2.65 -11.96
N ASN A 61 14.51 1.55 -12.48
CA ASN A 61 13.09 1.39 -12.79
C ASN A 61 12.21 1.41 -11.54
N ILE A 62 12.65 0.75 -10.46
CA ILE A 62 11.94 0.79 -9.17
C ILE A 62 11.94 2.22 -8.62
N ALA A 63 13.09 2.87 -8.52
CA ALA A 63 13.20 4.22 -7.98
C ALA A 63 12.32 5.24 -8.74
N ARG A 64 12.39 5.24 -10.08
CA ARG A 64 11.55 6.12 -10.92
C ARG A 64 10.06 5.80 -10.79
N SER A 65 9.70 4.55 -10.56
CA SER A 65 8.30 4.16 -10.34
C SER A 65 7.80 4.66 -8.99
N LEU A 66 8.64 4.64 -7.96
CA LEU A 66 8.32 5.19 -6.65
C LEU A 66 8.12 6.71 -6.69
N ASP A 67 9.02 7.43 -7.37
CA ASP A 67 8.90 8.89 -7.58
C ASP A 67 7.58 9.27 -8.28
N LYS A 68 7.11 8.41 -9.19
CA LYS A 68 5.84 8.59 -9.89
C LYS A 68 4.63 8.21 -9.05
N LEU A 69 4.74 7.18 -8.20
CA LEU A 69 3.61 6.64 -7.46
C LEU A 69 3.09 7.63 -6.41
N GLY A 70 3.98 8.33 -5.72
CA GLY A 70 3.59 9.33 -4.73
C GLY A 70 4.66 10.41 -4.57
N PRO A 71 4.71 11.39 -5.47
CA PRO A 71 5.57 12.55 -5.32
C PRO A 71 5.22 13.30 -4.02
N GLY A 72 6.21 13.71 -3.23
CA GLY A 72 5.99 14.35 -1.93
C GLY A 72 5.64 13.41 -0.78
N VAL A 73 5.49 12.10 -1.04
CA VAL A 73 5.22 11.11 0.00
C VAL A 73 6.54 10.57 0.51
N PHE A 74 6.89 10.97 1.74
CA PHE A 74 8.17 10.65 2.38
C PHE A 74 8.59 9.17 2.25
N LEU A 75 7.66 8.23 2.41
CA LEU A 75 7.95 6.80 2.29
C LEU A 75 8.53 6.47 0.90
N PHE A 76 7.89 6.92 -0.17
CA PHE A 76 8.32 6.60 -1.53
C PHE A 76 9.56 7.37 -1.92
N GLU A 77 9.72 8.60 -1.46
CA GLU A 77 10.95 9.39 -1.64
C GLU A 77 12.15 8.76 -0.93
N TYR A 78 11.96 8.30 0.30
CA TYR A 78 13.00 7.61 1.05
C TYR A 78 13.52 6.39 0.28
N TYR A 79 12.63 5.50 -0.17
CA TYR A 79 13.06 4.32 -0.91
C TYR A 79 13.52 4.65 -2.32
N SER A 80 12.96 5.65 -3.00
CA SER A 80 13.45 6.04 -4.31
C SER A 80 14.90 6.50 -4.23
N GLU A 81 15.28 7.29 -3.23
CA GLU A 81 16.67 7.71 -3.02
C GLU A 81 17.61 6.57 -2.64
N ASN A 82 17.19 5.68 -1.73
CA ASN A 82 18.00 4.58 -1.22
C ASN A 82 18.10 3.40 -2.20
N ILE A 83 17.21 3.30 -3.19
CA ILE A 83 17.29 2.31 -4.25
C ILE A 83 18.03 2.86 -5.48
N HIS A 84 17.88 4.16 -5.78
CA HIS A 84 18.45 4.74 -7.00
C HIS A 84 19.99 4.65 -7.00
N PRO A 85 20.60 3.97 -7.99
CA PRO A 85 22.04 3.67 -7.98
C PRO A 85 22.92 4.91 -8.13
N GLU A 86 22.39 5.99 -8.71
CA GLU A 86 23.10 7.27 -8.86
C GLU A 86 22.85 8.25 -7.69
N LYS A 87 22.03 7.86 -6.70
CA LYS A 87 21.78 8.65 -5.49
C LYS A 87 22.44 7.96 -4.29
N LYS A 88 21.65 7.50 -3.31
CA LYS A 88 22.16 6.84 -2.10
C LYS A 88 22.27 5.32 -2.27
N GLY A 89 21.67 4.76 -3.31
CA GLY A 89 21.59 3.32 -3.53
C GLY A 89 22.93 2.67 -3.81
N LYS A 90 23.21 1.58 -3.08
CA LYS A 90 24.40 0.75 -3.24
C LYS A 90 24.00 -0.68 -3.52
N ALA A 91 24.72 -1.35 -4.44
CA ALA A 91 24.37 -2.70 -4.88
C ALA A 91 24.19 -3.72 -3.75
N ARG A 92 25.06 -3.67 -2.73
CA ARG A 92 24.98 -4.54 -1.56
C ARG A 92 23.73 -4.34 -0.69
N PHE A 93 23.07 -3.17 -0.77
CA PHE A 93 21.89 -2.84 0.03
C PHE A 93 20.59 -2.97 -0.75
N PHE A 94 20.62 -3.02 -2.07
CA PHE A 94 19.40 -3.03 -2.89
C PHE A 94 18.39 -4.13 -2.56
N ARG A 95 18.83 -5.38 -2.39
CA ARG A 95 17.92 -6.46 -1.99
C ARG A 95 17.34 -6.21 -0.59
N PRO A 96 18.15 -5.89 0.45
CA PRO A 96 17.62 -5.43 1.74
C PRO A 96 16.61 -4.27 1.64
N GLU A 97 16.92 -3.22 0.90
CA GLU A 97 16.02 -2.06 0.69
C GLU A 97 14.70 -2.48 0.03
N CYS A 98 14.75 -3.37 -0.97
CA CYS A 98 13.55 -3.88 -1.62
C CYS A 98 12.70 -4.75 -0.69
N GLN A 99 13.35 -5.53 0.18
CA GLN A 99 12.67 -6.37 1.17
C GLN A 99 11.98 -5.52 2.24
N ASP A 100 12.67 -4.51 2.76
CA ASP A 100 12.09 -3.58 3.73
C ASP A 100 10.93 -2.79 3.10
N LEU A 101 11.09 -2.29 1.88
CA LEU A 101 10.00 -1.64 1.15
C LEU A 101 8.78 -2.58 0.99
N LEU A 102 8.96 -3.85 0.61
CA LEU A 102 7.83 -4.79 0.55
C LEU A 102 7.10 -4.90 1.90
N PHE A 103 7.85 -5.00 2.99
CA PHE A 103 7.29 -5.04 4.34
C PHE A 103 6.49 -3.76 4.68
N GLN A 104 7.00 -2.58 4.31
CA GLN A 104 6.26 -1.32 4.49
C GLN A 104 4.98 -1.29 3.64
N LEU A 105 5.03 -1.75 2.39
CA LEU A 105 3.86 -1.82 1.51
C LEU A 105 2.78 -2.77 2.06
N ASP A 106 3.18 -3.86 2.71
CA ASP A 106 2.25 -4.77 3.39
C ASP A 106 1.65 -4.12 4.64
N SER A 107 2.46 -3.41 5.42
CA SER A 107 2.01 -2.65 6.59
C SER A 107 0.93 -1.61 6.23
N ILE A 108 1.05 -0.95 5.07
CA ILE A 108 0.02 -0.03 4.56
C ILE A 108 -1.30 -0.78 4.26
N GLN A 109 -1.23 -1.96 3.65
CA GLN A 109 -2.43 -2.76 3.37
C GLN A 109 -3.12 -3.22 4.66
N GLU A 110 -2.35 -3.59 5.69
CA GLU A 110 -2.90 -3.93 6.99
C GLU A 110 -3.55 -2.73 7.69
N PHE A 111 -2.90 -1.57 7.67
CA PHE A 111 -3.45 -0.32 8.20
C PHE A 111 -4.81 0.00 7.56
N LYS A 112 -4.89 -0.08 6.23
CA LYS A 112 -6.12 0.09 5.47
C LYS A 112 -7.22 -0.89 5.89
N ARG A 113 -6.88 -2.16 6.09
CA ARG A 113 -7.84 -3.18 6.56
C ARG A 113 -8.36 -2.88 7.96
N LYS A 114 -7.51 -2.36 8.85
CA LYS A 114 -7.89 -1.99 10.23
C LYS A 114 -8.75 -0.72 10.29
N LYS A 115 -8.54 0.26 9.40
CA LYS A 115 -9.34 1.50 9.36
C LYS A 115 -10.69 1.36 8.64
N ARG A 116 -10.88 0.36 7.77
CA ARG A 116 -12.18 0.12 7.14
C ARG A 116 -13.11 -0.57 8.14
N PRO A 117 -14.23 0.05 8.55
CA PRO A 117 -15.23 -0.67 9.32
C PRO A 117 -15.70 -1.87 8.50
N PHE A 118 -15.75 -3.06 9.11
CA PHE A 118 -16.32 -4.24 8.46
C PHE A 118 -17.70 -3.88 7.95
N LYS A 119 -17.88 -3.90 6.62
CA LYS A 119 -19.20 -3.71 6.02
C LYS A 119 -19.95 -5.02 6.27
N ILE A 120 -20.71 -5.07 7.36
CA ILE A 120 -21.67 -6.15 7.60
C ILE A 120 -22.69 -6.04 6.46
N ILE A 121 -22.54 -6.92 5.47
CA ILE A 121 -23.60 -7.20 4.51
C ILE A 121 -24.69 -7.92 5.31
N ASN A 122 -25.69 -7.17 5.76
CA ASN A 122 -26.96 -7.75 6.18
C ASN A 122 -27.54 -8.44 4.93
N GLY A 123 -27.23 -9.73 4.77
CA GLY A 123 -27.92 -10.58 3.83
C GLY A 123 -29.40 -10.50 4.15
N GLY A 124 -30.16 -9.89 3.24
CA GLY A 124 -31.59 -9.77 3.34
C GLY A 124 -32.20 -11.14 3.57
N LYS A 125 -32.88 -11.29 4.69
CA LYS A 125 -33.78 -12.40 4.96
C LYS A 125 -35.06 -12.13 4.15
N GLY A 126 -35.01 -12.44 2.86
CA GLY A 126 -36.20 -12.60 2.04
C GLY A 126 -36.53 -14.09 2.00
N ASP A 127 -37.58 -14.48 2.72
CA ASP A 127 -38.50 -15.56 2.35
C ASP A 127 -39.45 -15.82 3.53
N GLU A 128 -40.66 -15.28 3.43
CA GLU A 128 -41.91 -15.84 3.94
C GLU A 128 -43.06 -14.94 3.46
N GLY A 129 -43.85 -15.44 2.51
CA GLY A 129 -45.01 -14.70 2.01
C GLY A 129 -45.46 -15.17 0.63
N ASP A 130 -45.74 -16.46 0.49
CA ASP A 130 -46.50 -17.05 -0.61
C ASP A 130 -47.90 -16.41 -0.64
N ALA A 131 -48.05 -15.34 -1.41
CA ALA A 131 -49.34 -14.70 -1.69
C ALA A 131 -49.84 -15.20 -3.04
N SER A 132 -50.43 -16.40 -3.03
CA SER A 132 -51.32 -16.85 -4.10
C SER A 132 -52.51 -15.88 -4.25
N PRO A 133 -52.90 -15.48 -5.47
CA PRO A 133 -54.07 -14.63 -5.68
C PRO A 133 -55.38 -15.44 -5.53
N PRO A 134 -56.47 -14.85 -5.03
CA PRO A 134 -57.74 -15.56 -4.90
C PRO A 134 -58.38 -15.78 -6.27
N VAL A 135 -58.62 -17.04 -6.62
CA VAL A 135 -59.41 -17.45 -7.78
C VAL A 135 -60.89 -17.38 -7.39
N TRP A 136 -61.65 -16.48 -8.02
CA TRP A 136 -63.10 -16.42 -7.85
C TRP A 136 -63.77 -17.57 -8.61
N LEU A 137 -64.14 -18.63 -7.91
CA LEU A 137 -65.07 -19.65 -8.40
C LEU A 137 -66.49 -19.23 -8.04
N HIS A 138 -67.25 -18.75 -9.04
CA HIS A 138 -68.72 -18.77 -8.98
C HIS A 138 -69.20 -20.12 -9.50
N ASN A 139 -69.78 -20.93 -8.62
CA ASN A 139 -70.65 -22.05 -8.94
C ASN A 139 -72.04 -21.74 -8.40
N GLY A 140 -73.08 -21.88 -9.24
CA GLY A 140 -74.49 -21.89 -8.86
C GLY A 140 -75.29 -20.77 -9.49
#